data_AF-A0A538F8C5-F1
#
_entry.id   AF-A0A538F8C5-F1
#
_cell.length_a   1.000
_cell.length_b   1.000
_cell.length_c   1.000
_cell.angle_alpha   90.00
_cell.angle_beta   90.00
_cell.angle_gamma   90.00
#
_symmetry.space_group_name_H-M   'P 1'
#
loop_
_entity.id
_entity.type
_entity.pdbx_description
1 polymer ?
#
loop_
_entity_poly.entity_id
_entity_poly.type
_entity_poly.pdbx_seq_one_letter_code
_entity_poly.pdbx_strand_id
1 'polypeptide(L)'
;MADRKPTPPRLPDAVREAVERTLEATRESAQTTRSRAQEAVDELVRSAEAGAGAVRERVKEAFDERRPVTTDDLRELRAELRSIDRRLKAIEERLPASRSGRTGTSARGGRKPRAKK
;
A
#
# COMPACT_ATOMS: atom_id res chain seq x y z
N MET A 1 73.07 5.99 -45.79
CA MET A 1 71.74 5.77 -45.18
C MET A 1 70.71 6.26 -46.19
N ALA A 2 70.03 5.36 -46.91
CA ALA A 2 69.08 5.77 -47.95
C ALA A 2 67.69 5.95 -47.33
N ASP A 3 67.20 7.19 -47.33
CA ASP A 3 65.83 7.55 -46.94
C ASP A 3 64.83 6.87 -47.87
N ARG A 4 64.06 5.92 -47.33
CA ARG A 4 62.89 5.37 -48.01
C ARG A 4 61.71 6.31 -47.78
N LYS A 5 61.41 7.16 -48.76
CA LYS A 5 60.13 7.89 -48.81
C LYS A 5 58.97 6.89 -48.84
N PRO A 6 57.92 7.06 -48.02
CA PRO A 6 56.76 6.18 -48.05
C PRO A 6 56.02 6.39 -49.38
N THR A 7 55.84 5.29 -50.13
CA THR A 7 54.98 5.26 -51.32
C THR A 7 53.55 5.64 -50.89
N PRO A 8 52.92 6.64 -51.54
CA PRO A 8 51.56 7.01 -51.19
C PRO A 8 50.62 5.81 -51.41
N PRO A 9 49.67 5.57 -50.49
CA PRO A 9 48.70 4.48 -50.64
C PRO A 9 48.00 4.64 -51.98
N ARG A 10 47.79 3.51 -52.68
CA ARG A 10 47.04 3.54 -53.93
C ARG A 10 45.64 4.03 -53.60
N LEU A 11 45.16 5.04 -54.32
CA LEU A 11 43.84 5.68 -54.11
C LEU A 11 42.69 4.68 -53.79
N PRO A 12 42.61 3.48 -54.42
CA PRO A 12 41.58 2.48 -54.08
C PRO A 12 41.65 1.93 -52.65
N ASP A 13 42.85 1.79 -52.06
CA ASP A 13 43.04 1.25 -50.72
C ASP A 13 42.64 2.27 -49.65
N ALA A 14 42.95 3.55 -49.88
CA ALA A 14 42.54 4.65 -49.00
C ALA A 14 41.01 4.81 -48.96
N VAL A 15 40.33 4.62 -50.10
CA VAL A 15 38.86 4.64 -50.17
C VAL A 15 38.25 3.45 -49.43
N ARG A 16 38.83 2.25 -49.58
CA ARG A 16 38.38 1.06 -48.85
C ARG A 16 38.47 1.25 -47.34
N GLU A 17 39.61 1.73 -46.85
CA GLU A 17 39.82 1.99 -45.42
C GLU A 17 38.86 3.05 -44.89
N ALA A 18 38.62 4.12 -45.66
CA ALA A 18 37.66 5.16 -45.28
C ALA A 18 36.24 4.61 -45.16
N VAL A 19 35.80 3.76 -46.10
CA VAL A 19 34.48 3.12 -46.07
C VAL A 19 34.36 2.16 -44.88
N GLU A 20 35.36 1.33 -44.63
CA GLU A 20 35.39 0.41 -43.49
C GLU A 20 35.27 1.18 -42.16
N ARG A 21 36.03 2.27 -42.01
CA ARG A 21 35.94 3.16 -40.84
C ARG A 21 34.57 3.81 -40.70
N THR A 22 33.94 4.25 -41.79
CA THR A 22 32.58 4.82 -41.75
C THR A 22 31.52 3.78 -41.37
N LEU A 23 31.64 2.55 -41.88
CA LEU A 23 30.72 1.47 -41.52
C LEU A 23 30.87 1.06 -40.06
N GLU A 24 32.10 1.00 -39.55
CA GLU A 24 32.37 0.72 -38.14
C GLU A 24 31.80 1.82 -37.24
N ALA A 25 32.04 3.09 -37.55
CA ALA A 25 31.48 4.23 -36.82
C ALA A 25 29.93 4.25 -36.87
N THR A 26 29.34 3.89 -38.02
CA THR A 26 27.88 3.79 -38.17
C THR A 26 27.32 2.65 -37.33
N ARG A 27 28.00 1.50 -37.31
CA ARG A 27 27.60 0.34 -36.51
C ARG A 27 27.65 0.66 -35.02
N GLU A 28 28.71 1.28 -34.54
CA GLU A 28 28.85 1.71 -33.14
C GLU A 28 27.76 2.72 -32.75
N SER A 29 27.49 3.68 -33.62
CA SER A 29 26.43 4.68 -33.42
C SER A 29 25.04 4.04 -33.38
N ALA A 30 24.77 3.06 -34.24
CA ALA A 30 23.52 2.33 -34.27
C ALA A 30 23.35 1.45 -33.03
N GLN A 31 24.41 0.78 -32.58
CA GLN A 31 24.40 -0.02 -31.34
C GLN A 31 24.13 0.86 -30.13
N THR A 32 24.81 2.00 -30.03
CA THR A 32 24.61 2.95 -28.93
C THR A 32 23.19 3.50 -28.91
N THR A 33 22.65 3.88 -30.07
CA THR A 33 21.27 4.35 -30.21
C THR A 33 20.28 3.28 -29.78
N ARG A 34 20.50 2.02 -30.20
CA ARG A 34 19.65 0.89 -29.82
C ARG A 34 19.68 0.65 -28.31
N SER A 35 20.86 0.62 -27.69
CA SER A 35 20.98 0.41 -26.25
C SER A 35 20.23 1.48 -25.45
N ARG A 36 20.39 2.75 -25.83
CA ARG A 36 19.67 3.86 -25.18
C ARG A 36 18.16 3.77 -25.36
N ALA A 37 17.70 3.40 -26.56
CA ALA A 37 16.28 3.20 -26.82
C ALA A 37 15.71 2.05 -25.98
N GLN A 38 16.45 0.95 -25.82
CA GLN A 38 16.05 -0.17 -24.97
C GLN A 38 15.99 0.24 -23.50
N GLU A 39 17.00 0.94 -22.99
CA GLU A 39 17.01 1.46 -21.61
C GLU A 39 15.81 2.38 -21.33
N ALA A 40 15.49 3.29 -22.27
CA ALA A 40 14.35 4.18 -22.13
C ALA A 40 13.00 3.43 -22.13
N VAL A 41 12.87 2.39 -22.96
CA VAL A 41 11.68 1.53 -22.96
C VAL A 41 11.58 0.75 -21.65
N ASP A 42 12.68 0.18 -21.16
CA ASP A 42 12.70 -0.58 -19.91
C ASP A 42 12.37 0.31 -18.71
N GLU A 43 12.87 1.55 -18.68
CA GLU A 43 12.52 2.52 -17.65
C GLU A 43 11.02 2.88 -17.69
N LEU A 44 10.48 3.11 -18.88
CA LEU A 44 9.05 3.39 -19.06
C LEU A 44 8.19 2.22 -18.58
N VAL A 45 8.55 0.98 -18.93
CA VAL A 45 7.84 -0.22 -18.48
C VAL A 45 7.89 -0.33 -16.96
N ARG A 46 9.08 -0.21 -16.34
CA ARG A 46 9.22 -0.24 -14.87
C ARG A 46 8.38 0.83 -14.19
N SER A 47 8.38 2.05 -14.72
CA SER A 47 7.59 3.17 -14.19
C SER A 47 6.08 2.93 -14.33
N ALA A 48 5.65 2.40 -15.47
CA ALA A 48 4.25 2.05 -15.72
C ALA A 48 3.78 0.90 -14.79
N GLU A 49 4.60 -0.12 -14.58
CA GLU A 49 4.29 -1.23 -13.65
C GLU A 49 4.19 -0.73 -12.21
N ALA A 50 5.12 0.09 -11.75
CA ALA A 50 5.07 0.71 -10.43
C ALA A 50 3.83 1.59 -10.26
N GLY A 51 3.50 2.39 -11.27
CA GLY A 51 2.30 3.23 -11.30
C GLY A 51 1.01 2.41 -11.26
N ALA A 52 0.92 1.33 -12.05
CA ALA A 52 -0.24 0.45 -12.08
C ALA A 52 -0.46 -0.26 -10.74
N GLY A 53 0.62 -0.72 -10.08
CA GLY A 53 0.55 -1.29 -8.73
C GLY A 53 0.02 -0.28 -7.71
N ALA A 54 0.57 0.93 -7.69
CA ALA A 54 0.14 1.99 -6.78
C ALA A 54 -1.30 2.46 -7.03
N VAL A 55 -1.75 2.49 -8.29
CA VAL A 55 -3.14 2.79 -8.65
C VAL A 55 -4.07 1.67 -8.17
N ARG A 56 -3.70 0.41 -8.40
CA ARG A 56 -4.51 -0.75 -7.99
C ARG A 56 -4.70 -0.79 -6.48
N GLU A 57 -3.65 -0.55 -5.69
CA GLU A 57 -3.76 -0.47 -4.23
C GLU A 57 -4.67 0.67 -3.78
N ARG A 58 -4.45 1.90 -4.28
CA ARG A 58 -5.32 3.05 -3.95
C ARG A 58 -6.78 2.82 -4.33
N VAL A 59 -7.02 2.20 -5.47
CA VAL A 59 -8.37 1.87 -5.93
C VAL A 59 -8.99 0.83 -5.00
N LYS A 60 -8.26 -0.22 -4.64
CA LYS A 60 -8.73 -1.25 -3.72
C LYS A 60 -9.05 -0.66 -2.34
N GLU A 61 -8.16 0.14 -1.76
CA GLU A 61 -8.36 0.81 -0.48
C GLU A 61 -9.61 1.72 -0.51
N ALA A 62 -9.74 2.55 -1.55
CA ALA A 62 -10.91 3.41 -1.72
C ALA A 62 -12.23 2.65 -1.89
N PHE A 63 -12.19 1.44 -2.48
CA PHE A 63 -13.35 0.58 -2.60
C PHE A 63 -13.65 -0.21 -1.34
N ASP A 64 -12.64 -0.63 -0.58
CA ASP A 64 -12.82 -1.33 0.70
C ASP A 64 -13.45 -0.39 1.75
N GLU A 65 -13.05 0.88 1.82
CA GLU A 65 -13.67 1.88 2.70
C GLU A 65 -15.13 2.17 2.35
N ARG A 66 -15.49 2.04 1.08
CA ARG A 66 -16.84 2.33 0.56
C ARG A 66 -17.65 1.07 0.31
N ARG A 67 -17.11 -0.10 0.66
CA ARG A 67 -17.77 -1.38 0.38
C ARG A 67 -19.08 -1.43 1.16
N PRO A 68 -20.22 -1.67 0.49
CA PRO A 68 -21.49 -1.80 1.19
C PRO A 68 -21.42 -2.98 2.16
N VAL A 69 -21.91 -2.76 3.39
CA VAL A 69 -22.00 -3.80 4.42
C VAL A 69 -22.80 -4.98 3.88
N THR A 70 -22.20 -6.17 3.94
CA THR A 70 -22.81 -7.39 3.44
C THR A 70 -23.57 -8.14 4.53
N THR A 71 -24.40 -9.10 4.13
CA THR A 71 -25.16 -9.94 5.07
C THR A 71 -24.24 -10.77 5.97
N ASP A 72 -23.05 -11.14 5.50
CA ASP A 72 -22.09 -11.90 6.29
C ASP A 72 -21.42 -11.02 7.36
N ASP A 73 -21.09 -9.77 7.02
CA ASP A 73 -20.60 -8.77 8.00
C ASP A 73 -21.63 -8.55 9.12
N LEU A 74 -22.93 -8.48 8.77
CA LEU A 74 -24.02 -8.38 9.75
C LEU A 74 -24.16 -9.64 10.61
N ARG A 75 -23.92 -10.83 10.04
CA ARG A 75 -23.95 -12.10 10.78
C ARG A 75 -22.81 -12.20 11.78
N GLU A 76 -21.62 -11.77 11.38
CA GLU A 76 -20.43 -11.70 12.24
C GLU A 76 -20.66 -10.72 13.40
N LEU A 77 -21.11 -9.49 13.11
CA LEU A 77 -21.43 -8.50 14.13
C LEU A 77 -22.49 -9.01 15.12
N ARG A 78 -23.53 -9.71 14.63
CA ARG A 78 -24.54 -10.33 15.49
C ARG A 78 -23.96 -11.45 16.37
N ALA A 79 -22.98 -12.20 15.88
CA ALA A 79 -22.28 -13.22 16.67
C ALA A 79 -21.42 -12.59 17.78
N GLU A 80 -20.70 -11.51 17.47
CA GLU A 80 -19.93 -10.75 18.46
C GLU A 80 -20.81 -10.16 19.55
N LEU A 81 -21.91 -9.50 19.17
CA LEU A 81 -22.87 -8.95 20.13
C LEU A 81 -23.43 -10.02 21.08
N ARG A 82 -23.74 -11.22 20.58
CA ARG A 82 -24.15 -12.36 21.43
C ARG A 82 -23.04 -12.89 22.32
N SER A 83 -21.78 -12.80 21.88
CA SER A 83 -20.63 -13.15 22.70
C SER A 83 -20.47 -12.17 23.86
N ILE A 84 -20.59 -10.88 23.58
CA ILE A 84 -20.54 -9.81 24.58
C ILE A 84 -21.68 -9.95 25.59
N ASP A 85 -22.92 -10.15 25.13
CA ASP A 85 -24.09 -10.35 26.01
C ASP A 85 -23.88 -11.53 26.99
N ARG A 86 -23.39 -12.67 26.49
CA ARG A 86 -23.08 -13.83 27.35
C ARG A 86 -21.99 -13.52 28.37
N ARG A 87 -20.95 -12.80 27.96
CA ARG A 87 -19.87 -12.38 28.88
C ARG A 87 -20.39 -11.42 29.94
N LEU A 88 -21.26 -10.47 29.58
CA LEU A 88 -21.87 -9.54 30.51
C LEU A 88 -22.75 -10.28 31.52
N LYS A 89 -23.60 -11.21 31.08
CA LYS A 89 -24.41 -12.05 31.99
C LYS A 89 -23.56 -12.84 32.97
N ALA A 90 -22.51 -13.49 32.49
CA ALA A 90 -21.59 -14.23 33.36
C ALA A 90 -20.87 -13.32 34.38
N ILE A 91 -20.60 -12.06 34.01
CA ILE A 91 -20.05 -11.07 34.95
C ILE A 91 -21.12 -10.64 35.96
N GLU A 92 -22.35 -10.34 35.51
CA GLU A 92 -23.47 -9.96 36.36
C GLU A 92 -23.84 -11.04 37.37
N GLU A 93 -23.84 -12.31 36.98
CA GLU A 93 -24.06 -13.45 37.88
C GLU A 93 -22.97 -13.60 38.94
N ARG A 94 -21.73 -13.20 38.60
CA ARG A 94 -20.58 -13.24 39.52
C ARG A 94 -20.48 -12.00 40.39
N LEU A 95 -21.18 -10.93 40.04
CA LEU A 95 -21.28 -9.76 40.91
C LEU A 95 -22.24 -10.11 42.06
N PRO A 96 -21.81 -9.96 43.33
CA PRO A 96 -22.75 -10.09 44.43
C PRO A 96 -23.86 -9.07 44.20
N ALA A 97 -25.12 -9.50 44.27
CA ALA A 97 -26.27 -8.61 44.15
C ALA A 97 -25.98 -7.35 44.96
N SER A 98 -25.78 -6.23 44.26
CA SER A 98 -25.56 -4.94 44.89
C SER A 98 -26.61 -4.80 45.98
N ARG A 99 -26.17 -4.53 47.20
CA ARG A 99 -26.89 -4.56 48.48
C ARG A 99 -28.20 -3.74 48.48
N SER A 100 -29.21 -4.13 47.71
CA SER A 100 -30.56 -3.54 47.76
C SER A 100 -31.47 -4.22 48.78
N GLY A 101 -30.97 -5.24 49.48
CA GLY A 101 -31.71 -6.01 50.47
C GLY A 101 -31.00 -6.15 51.81
N ARG A 102 -30.52 -5.06 52.43
CA ARG A 102 -30.18 -5.06 53.86
C ARG A 102 -31.21 -4.26 54.64
N THR A 103 -32.31 -4.93 54.97
CA THR A 103 -33.26 -4.55 56.01
C THR A 103 -32.56 -4.39 57.37
N GLY A 104 -32.88 -3.31 58.08
CA GLY A 104 -32.99 -3.35 59.54
C GLY A 104 -32.17 -2.37 60.37
N THR A 105 -32.87 -1.34 60.88
CA THR A 105 -32.84 -0.90 62.29
C THR A 105 -31.96 0.30 62.70
N SER A 106 -32.67 1.22 63.38
CA SER A 106 -32.20 2.26 64.32
C SER A 106 -31.97 3.68 63.80
N ALA A 107 -33.04 4.48 63.78
CA ALA A 107 -33.00 5.83 64.35
C ALA A 107 -34.42 6.28 64.73
N ARG A 108 -34.78 5.89 65.94
CA ARG A 108 -35.91 6.39 66.73
C ARG A 108 -35.71 7.89 66.96
N GLY A 109 -36.65 8.73 66.53
CA GLY A 109 -36.77 10.09 67.08
C GLY A 109 -37.25 11.18 66.12
N GLY A 110 -38.45 11.71 66.38
CA GLY A 110 -38.64 13.16 66.29
C GLY A 110 -39.74 13.69 65.37
N ARG A 111 -40.91 13.91 65.99
CA ARG A 111 -41.80 15.08 65.84
C ARG A 111 -42.90 15.08 64.75
N LYS A 112 -44.13 15.17 65.30
CA LYS A 112 -45.45 15.36 64.69
C LYS A 112 -45.55 16.58 63.76
N PRO A 113 -46.36 16.54 62.69
CA PRO A 113 -46.79 17.74 61.99
C PRO A 113 -47.95 18.41 62.76
N ARG A 114 -47.79 19.70 63.10
CA ARG A 114 -48.91 20.55 63.57
C ARG A 114 -49.71 21.00 62.35
N ALA A 115 -51.03 20.78 62.39
CA ALA A 115 -51.98 21.29 61.42
C ALA A 115 -52.04 22.83 61.45
N LYS A 116 -52.07 23.44 60.27
CA LYS A 116 -52.33 24.88 60.07
C LYS A 116 -53.80 25.18 60.42
N LYS A 117 -54.03 26.27 61.14
CA LYS A 117 -55.26 27.05 61.11
C LYS A 117 -55.08 28.18 60.11
#